data_AF-A0A0U5IP87-F1
#
_entry.id   AF-A0A0U5IP87-F1
#
_cell.length_a   1.000
_cell.length_b   1.000
_cell.length_c   1.000
_cell.angle_alpha   90.00
_cell.angle_beta   90.00
_cell.angle_gamma   90.00
#
_symmetry.space_group_name_H-M   'P 1'
#
loop_
_entity.id
_entity.type
_entity.pdbx_description
1 polymer ?
#
loop_
_entity_poly.entity_id
_entity_poly.type
_entity_poly.pdbx_seq_one_letter_code
_entity_poly.pdbx_strand_id
1 'polypeptide(L)'
;MAPKEIIKSSGEDPVVEPSLPKKAPVRPLSLVKPRAERTISDHVRNYSLEVLAIVLWLYATMKVLIFDLDVWILNSFFPSYEWLLSFRLIFFFALVSAVWLWVGTRDAIVWFFYILFYPLVLLLIRLPIFILKRKSWVLALGISNAIAGFFANLRYRVVFITIFLFAFAAVAFSDTRYLLGAAALVLVILILTTYIKTFIDALKPSTIFRMYSKFFSVLHKTGRTTFSLDDEIRNIPIEELEPHQIEKWKTSLEISVLFNRFCLFAAKKLRSYQKSEWRMIPSVFGLFALVIFTVVSFSGVYVALFKLDSGMFRYTEDPSWFTFLYFSFNNFVLNTTEELAPAVPLAQGAYMLQASLSFFLGVLLVTFYISHRTQKSSSELDEVISAVEMEGHKMEAFIHDEYKIPSIHVAMERLKEVKSGLVQIIYWLSKGP
;
A
#
# COMPACT_ATOMS: atom_id res chain seq x y z
N MET A 1 2.15 -110.35 -21.68
CA MET A 1 2.58 -109.07 -22.26
C MET A 1 1.36 -108.44 -22.90
N ALA A 2 0.78 -107.45 -22.23
CA ALA A 2 -0.42 -106.75 -22.69
C ALA A 2 -0.26 -105.24 -22.39
N PRO A 3 -0.71 -104.35 -23.29
CA PRO A 3 -0.54 -102.91 -23.15
C PRO A 3 -1.57 -102.36 -22.16
N LYS A 4 -1.20 -101.32 -21.40
CA LYS A 4 -2.14 -100.59 -20.54
C LYS A 4 -2.33 -99.17 -21.06
N GLU A 5 -3.60 -98.84 -21.13
CA GLU A 5 -4.24 -97.70 -21.76
C GLU A 5 -3.87 -96.35 -21.12
N ILE A 6 -3.91 -95.33 -21.98
CA ILE A 6 -3.88 -93.91 -21.62
C ILE A 6 -5.33 -93.51 -21.31
N ILE A 7 -5.60 -93.16 -20.05
CA ILE A 7 -6.88 -92.55 -19.64
C ILE A 7 -6.65 -91.04 -19.43
N LYS A 8 -7.38 -90.25 -20.22
CA LYS A 8 -7.62 -88.82 -20.04
C LYS A 8 -8.39 -88.59 -18.73
N SER A 9 -7.89 -87.67 -17.90
CA SER A 9 -8.63 -87.08 -16.78
C SER A 9 -8.67 -85.58 -16.97
N SER A 10 -9.86 -85.04 -17.20
CA SER A 10 -10.16 -83.60 -17.19
C SER A 10 -10.09 -83.06 -15.77
N GLY A 11 -9.20 -82.11 -15.52
CA GLY A 11 -9.26 -81.22 -14.37
C GLY A 11 -9.67 -79.84 -14.87
N GLU A 12 -10.87 -79.39 -14.50
CA GLU A 12 -11.28 -78.00 -14.59
C GLU A 12 -10.46 -77.20 -13.57
N ASP A 13 -9.65 -76.27 -14.05
CA ASP A 13 -9.01 -75.27 -13.20
C ASP A 13 -10.08 -74.26 -12.75
N PRO A 14 -10.18 -73.94 -11.44
CA PRO A 14 -11.09 -72.91 -10.97
C PRO A 14 -10.64 -71.55 -11.50
N VAL A 15 -11.56 -70.88 -12.21
CA VAL A 15 -11.43 -69.50 -12.64
C VAL A 15 -11.22 -68.62 -11.40
N VAL A 16 -9.97 -68.23 -11.17
CA VAL A 16 -9.60 -67.23 -10.17
C VAL A 16 -10.06 -65.87 -10.70
N GLU A 17 -11.22 -65.41 -10.22
CA GLU A 17 -11.67 -64.04 -10.42
C GLU A 17 -10.59 -63.07 -9.90
N PRO A 18 -10.05 -62.17 -10.76
CA PRO A 18 -9.09 -61.18 -10.31
C PRO A 18 -9.79 -60.23 -9.34
N SER A 19 -9.48 -60.37 -8.05
CA SER A 19 -9.96 -59.49 -7.00
C SER A 19 -9.60 -58.05 -7.34
N LEU A 20 -10.59 -57.27 -7.77
CA LEU A 20 -10.46 -55.85 -8.07
C LEU A 20 -9.78 -55.16 -6.88
N PRO A 21 -8.75 -54.32 -7.13
CA PRO A 21 -8.06 -53.62 -6.06
C PRO A 21 -9.09 -52.80 -5.28
N LYS A 22 -9.20 -53.10 -3.98
CA LYS A 22 -9.99 -52.35 -3.00
C LYS A 22 -9.71 -50.86 -3.22
N LYS A 23 -10.65 -50.15 -3.86
CA LYS A 23 -10.59 -48.70 -4.06
C LYS A 23 -10.31 -48.09 -2.69
N ALA A 24 -9.10 -47.55 -2.52
CA ALA A 24 -8.74 -46.82 -1.32
C ALA A 24 -9.83 -45.76 -1.10
N PRO A 25 -10.37 -45.62 0.13
CA PRO A 25 -11.38 -44.61 0.40
C PRO A 25 -10.81 -43.26 0.01
N VAL A 26 -11.43 -42.66 -1.01
CA VAL A 26 -11.14 -41.30 -1.46
C VAL A 26 -11.40 -40.42 -0.25
N ARG A 27 -10.34 -40.06 0.48
CA ARG A 27 -10.43 -39.05 1.55
C ARG A 27 -10.95 -37.80 0.87
N PRO A 28 -12.15 -37.32 1.18
CA PRO A 28 -12.61 -36.05 0.63
C PRO A 28 -11.57 -35.01 1.06
N LEU A 29 -10.89 -34.42 0.08
CA LEU A 29 -10.04 -33.25 0.28
C LEU A 29 -10.96 -32.07 0.66
N SER A 30 -11.50 -32.09 1.89
CA SER A 30 -12.16 -30.94 2.48
C SER A 30 -11.07 -29.95 2.93
N LEU A 31 -10.37 -29.35 1.97
CA LEU A 31 -9.33 -28.33 2.19
C LEU A 31 -9.90 -27.00 2.70
N VAL A 32 -11.20 -26.92 2.91
CA VAL A 32 -11.87 -25.79 3.54
C VAL A 32 -12.51 -26.31 4.81
N LYS A 33 -11.81 -26.19 5.95
CA LYS A 33 -12.47 -26.30 7.25
C LYS A 33 -13.68 -25.36 7.20
N PRO A 34 -14.91 -25.84 7.49
CA PRO A 34 -16.07 -24.96 7.57
C PRO A 34 -15.68 -23.82 8.50
N ARG A 35 -15.96 -22.59 8.06
CA ARG A 35 -15.69 -21.33 8.77
C ARG A 35 -16.22 -21.52 10.19
N ALA A 36 -15.34 -21.95 11.10
CA ALA A 36 -15.70 -22.36 12.44
C ALA A 36 -16.54 -21.24 13.05
N GLU A 37 -17.65 -21.60 13.70
CA GLU A 37 -18.52 -20.66 14.40
C GLU A 37 -17.64 -19.78 15.27
N ARG A 38 -17.37 -18.56 14.78
CA ARG A 38 -16.56 -17.60 15.52
C ARG A 38 -17.40 -17.23 16.73
N THR A 39 -16.93 -17.67 17.88
CA THR A 39 -17.59 -17.38 19.14
C THR A 39 -17.67 -15.87 19.35
N ILE A 40 -18.69 -15.40 20.06
CA ILE A 40 -18.83 -13.98 20.41
C ILE A 40 -17.57 -13.49 21.14
N SER A 41 -16.95 -14.36 21.96
CA SER A 41 -15.68 -14.11 22.64
C SER A 41 -14.54 -13.75 21.68
N ASP A 42 -14.44 -14.37 20.50
CA ASP A 42 -13.39 -14.04 19.53
C ASP A 42 -13.57 -12.63 18.96
N HIS A 43 -14.81 -12.20 18.77
CA HIS A 43 -15.11 -10.85 18.28
C HIS A 43 -14.77 -9.80 19.34
N VAL A 44 -15.19 -10.02 20.59
CA VAL A 44 -14.87 -9.13 21.71
C VAL A 44 -13.36 -9.03 21.90
N ARG A 45 -12.64 -10.16 21.86
CA ARG A 45 -11.18 -10.23 22.01
C ARG A 45 -10.44 -9.46 20.91
N ASN A 46 -10.84 -9.63 19.65
CA ASN A 46 -10.20 -8.91 18.54
C ASN A 46 -10.50 -7.41 18.60
N TYR A 47 -11.71 -7.03 19.01
CA TYR A 47 -12.08 -5.62 19.16
C TYR A 47 -11.32 -4.96 20.32
N SER A 48 -11.21 -5.62 21.47
CA SER A 48 -10.43 -5.10 22.60
C SER A 48 -8.95 -4.95 22.24
N LEU A 49 -8.38 -5.89 21.49
CA LEU A 49 -6.99 -5.80 21.02
C LEU A 49 -6.78 -4.61 20.07
N GLU A 50 -7.75 -4.35 19.19
CA GLU A 50 -7.72 -3.19 18.30
C GLU A 50 -7.80 -1.87 19.07
N VAL A 51 -8.73 -1.75 20.02
CA VAL A 51 -8.86 -0.56 20.88
C VAL A 51 -7.58 -0.35 21.67
N LEU A 52 -7.03 -1.41 22.28
CA LEU A 52 -5.77 -1.34 23.02
C LEU A 52 -4.61 -0.88 22.13
N ALA A 53 -4.50 -1.41 20.90
CA ALA A 53 -3.47 -1.00 19.96
C ALA A 53 -3.60 0.48 19.56
N ILE A 54 -4.83 0.96 19.32
CA ILE A 54 -5.10 2.37 19.01
C ILE A 54 -4.71 3.26 20.19
N VAL A 55 -5.15 2.92 21.40
CA VAL A 55 -4.85 3.70 22.63
C VAL A 55 -3.35 3.73 22.89
N LEU A 56 -2.66 2.59 22.77
CA LEU A 56 -1.22 2.50 23.00
C LEU A 56 -0.43 3.33 21.98
N TRP A 57 -0.80 3.29 20.70
CA TRP A 57 -0.15 4.10 19.67
C TRP A 57 -0.47 5.59 19.80
N LEU A 58 -1.69 5.95 20.21
CA LEU A 58 -2.06 7.35 20.49
C LEU A 58 -1.26 7.88 21.68
N TYR A 59 -1.15 7.08 22.75
CA TYR A 59 -0.29 7.40 23.90
C TYR A 59 1.17 7.56 23.49
N ALA A 60 1.74 6.60 22.76
CA ALA A 60 3.12 6.65 22.29
C ALA A 60 3.38 7.89 21.41
N THR A 61 2.44 8.21 20.51
CA THR A 61 2.54 9.38 19.62
C THR A 61 2.52 10.69 20.41
N MET A 62 1.59 10.83 21.36
CA MET A 62 1.48 12.02 22.21
C MET A 62 2.69 12.17 23.13
N LYS A 63 3.18 11.07 23.71
CA LYS A 63 4.38 11.03 24.57
C LYS A 63 5.65 11.43 23.81
N VAL A 64 5.77 11.03 22.55
CA VAL A 64 6.94 11.36 21.70
C VAL A 64 6.85 12.76 21.08
N LEU A 65 5.66 13.24 20.73
CA LEU A 65 5.51 14.44 19.91
C LEU A 65 5.01 15.68 20.66
N ILE A 66 4.19 15.53 21.70
CA ILE A 66 3.47 16.67 22.29
C ILE A 66 4.01 16.95 23.68
N PHE A 67 3.91 15.96 24.57
CA PHE A 67 4.03 16.21 25.99
C PHE A 67 4.19 14.93 26.80
N ASP A 68 4.97 15.00 27.87
CA ASP A 68 5.15 13.93 28.85
C ASP A 68 3.90 13.77 29.73
N LEU A 69 2.82 13.23 29.16
CA LEU A 69 1.51 13.11 29.82
C LEU A 69 1.60 12.35 31.16
N ASP A 70 2.39 11.29 31.23
CA ASP A 70 2.66 10.54 32.46
C ASP A 70 3.27 11.41 33.56
N VAL A 71 4.30 12.22 33.23
CA VAL A 71 4.94 13.14 34.18
C VAL A 71 3.93 14.17 34.66
N TRP A 72 3.13 14.73 33.76
CA TRP A 72 2.13 15.74 34.12
C TRP A 72 0.99 15.20 34.97
N ILE A 73 0.43 14.04 34.63
CA ILE A 73 -0.61 13.39 35.45
C ILE A 73 -0.04 13.14 36.85
N LEU A 74 1.18 12.60 36.94
CA LEU A 74 1.76 12.25 38.22
C LEU A 74 2.09 13.48 39.06
N ASN A 75 2.63 14.54 38.46
CA ASN A 75 2.91 15.79 39.15
C ASN A 75 1.63 16.55 39.55
N SER A 76 0.56 16.43 38.78
CA SER A 76 -0.72 17.12 39.08
C SER A 76 -1.52 16.42 40.17
N PHE A 77 -1.59 15.08 40.16
CA PHE A 77 -2.46 14.32 41.07
C PHE A 77 -1.70 13.67 42.24
N PHE A 78 -0.42 13.33 42.06
CA PHE A 78 0.37 12.52 43.00
C PHE A 78 1.82 13.00 43.12
N PRO A 79 2.07 14.28 43.45
CA PRO A 79 3.42 14.86 43.41
C PRO A 79 4.41 14.14 44.34
N SER A 80 3.95 13.58 45.47
CA SER A 80 4.79 12.81 46.40
C SER A 80 5.33 11.50 45.81
N TYR A 81 4.81 11.05 44.67
CA TYR A 81 5.16 9.79 44.04
C TYR A 81 6.01 9.96 42.77
N GLU A 82 6.56 11.14 42.50
CA GLU A 82 7.36 11.42 41.30
C GLU A 82 8.49 10.39 41.08
N TRP A 83 9.05 9.86 42.18
CA TRP A 83 10.05 8.80 42.16
C TRP A 83 9.62 7.52 41.41
N LEU A 84 8.32 7.25 41.29
CA LEU A 84 7.78 6.12 40.51
C LEU A 84 8.07 6.25 39.01
N LEU A 85 8.22 7.47 38.48
CA LEU A 85 8.52 7.70 37.06
C LEU A 85 9.90 7.14 36.67
N SER A 86 10.85 7.09 37.61
CA SER A 86 12.15 6.45 37.41
C SER A 86 12.01 4.94 37.14
N PHE A 87 10.93 4.32 37.60
CA PHE A 87 10.63 2.89 37.43
C PHE A 87 9.69 2.60 36.24
N ARG A 88 9.46 3.58 35.34
CA ARG A 88 8.52 3.44 34.18
C ARG A 88 8.73 2.18 33.34
N LEU A 89 9.99 1.81 33.10
CA LEU A 89 10.31 0.59 32.33
C LEU A 89 9.93 -0.67 33.12
N ILE A 90 10.14 -0.68 34.44
CA ILE A 90 9.78 -1.81 35.29
C ILE A 90 8.26 -1.96 35.34
N PHE A 91 7.50 -0.88 35.46
CA PHE A 91 6.04 -0.92 35.38
C PHE A 91 5.55 -1.42 34.01
N PHE A 92 6.18 -0.97 32.93
CA PHE A 92 5.87 -1.47 31.59
C PHE A 92 6.15 -2.98 31.46
N PHE A 93 7.32 -3.46 31.89
CA PHE A 93 7.65 -4.89 31.85
C PHE A 93 6.75 -5.71 32.78
N ALA A 94 6.37 -5.18 33.95
CA ALA A 94 5.43 -5.83 34.86
C ALA A 94 4.04 -5.98 34.21
N LEU A 95 3.54 -4.92 33.55
CA LEU A 95 2.28 -4.95 32.82
C LEU A 95 2.34 -5.95 31.65
N VAL A 96 3.40 -5.91 30.84
CA VAL A 96 3.61 -6.84 29.74
C VAL A 96 3.68 -8.28 30.26
N SER A 97 4.40 -8.53 31.36
CA SER A 97 4.52 -9.85 31.97
C SER A 97 3.18 -10.36 32.51
N ALA A 98 2.38 -9.49 33.15
CA ALA A 98 1.05 -9.83 33.63
C ALA A 98 0.10 -10.21 32.48
N VAL A 99 0.09 -9.42 31.40
CA VAL A 99 -0.68 -9.75 30.18
C VAL A 99 -0.19 -11.06 29.56
N TRP A 100 1.13 -11.27 29.53
CA TRP A 100 1.74 -12.48 28.99
C TRP A 100 1.35 -13.74 29.76
N LEU A 101 1.33 -13.66 31.10
CA LEU A 101 0.88 -14.76 31.96
C LEU A 101 -0.61 -15.06 31.79
N TRP A 102 -1.44 -14.02 31.60
CA TRP A 102 -2.89 -14.19 31.48
C TRP A 102 -3.33 -14.77 30.14
N VAL A 103 -2.73 -14.31 29.03
CA VAL A 103 -3.13 -14.69 27.66
C VAL A 103 -2.46 -15.99 27.19
N GLY A 104 -1.31 -16.34 27.80
CA GLY A 104 -0.49 -17.49 27.41
C GLY A 104 0.52 -17.14 26.31
N THR A 105 1.65 -17.86 26.30
CA THR A 105 2.87 -17.46 25.56
C THR A 105 2.67 -17.26 24.06
N ARG A 106 1.91 -18.13 23.39
CA ARG A 106 1.73 -18.06 21.93
C ARG A 106 0.85 -16.87 21.53
N ASP A 107 -0.30 -16.71 22.17
CA ASP A 107 -1.24 -15.63 21.89
C ASP A 107 -0.65 -14.27 22.30
N ALA A 108 0.07 -14.21 23.43
CA ALA A 108 0.76 -12.99 23.87
C ALA A 108 1.80 -12.50 22.85
N ILE A 109 2.59 -13.40 22.26
CA ILE A 109 3.55 -13.05 21.20
C ILE A 109 2.83 -12.48 19.98
N VAL A 110 1.74 -13.12 19.54
CA VAL A 110 0.94 -12.63 18.40
C VAL A 110 0.35 -11.26 18.69
N TRP A 111 -0.17 -11.04 19.91
CA TRP A 111 -0.72 -9.75 20.34
C TRP A 111 0.34 -8.67 20.39
N PHE A 112 1.51 -9.00 20.94
CA PHE A 112 2.64 -8.08 21.01
C PHE A 112 3.05 -7.62 19.61
N PHE A 113 3.26 -8.54 18.67
CA PHE A 113 3.59 -8.18 17.29
C PHE A 113 2.46 -7.46 16.58
N TYR A 114 1.20 -7.81 16.85
CA TYR A 114 0.05 -7.11 16.29
C TYR A 114 0.00 -5.65 16.74
N ILE A 115 0.18 -5.38 18.05
CA ILE A 115 0.21 -4.03 18.61
C ILE A 115 1.42 -3.27 18.10
N LEU A 116 2.61 -3.88 18.14
CA LEU A 116 3.86 -3.27 17.68
C LEU A 116 3.81 -2.87 16.19
N PHE A 117 3.21 -3.71 15.34
CA PHE A 117 3.07 -3.44 13.91
C PHE A 117 1.68 -2.90 13.54
N TYR A 118 0.89 -2.43 14.50
CA TYR A 118 -0.50 -2.03 14.25
C TYR A 118 -0.65 -0.98 13.13
N PRO A 119 0.17 0.09 13.05
CA PRO A 119 0.10 1.04 11.94
C PRO A 119 0.38 0.39 10.58
N LEU A 120 1.34 -0.54 10.51
CA LEU A 120 1.66 -1.27 9.28
C LEU A 120 0.51 -2.23 8.91
N VAL A 121 -0.04 -2.96 9.88
CA VAL A 121 -1.19 -3.86 9.66
C VAL A 121 -2.42 -3.08 9.17
N LEU A 122 -2.69 -1.91 9.76
CA LEU A 122 -3.78 -1.04 9.35
C LEU A 122 -3.59 -0.59 7.89
N LEU A 123 -2.40 -0.11 7.54
CA LEU A 123 -2.09 0.42 6.21
C LEU A 123 -1.98 -0.67 5.13
N LEU A 124 -1.32 -1.80 5.42
CA LEU A 124 -1.00 -2.83 4.43
C LEU A 124 -2.09 -3.89 4.28
N ILE A 125 -2.90 -4.14 5.31
CA ILE A 125 -3.89 -5.23 5.30
C ILE A 125 -5.31 -4.68 5.40
N ARG A 126 -5.61 -3.89 6.43
CA ARG A 126 -6.99 -3.43 6.66
C ARG A 126 -7.45 -2.44 5.59
N LEU A 127 -6.58 -1.51 5.18
CA LEU A 127 -6.91 -0.53 4.15
C LEU A 127 -7.24 -1.22 2.80
N PRO A 128 -6.42 -2.14 2.24
CA PRO A 128 -6.81 -2.90 1.05
C PRO A 128 -8.11 -3.69 1.19
N ILE A 129 -8.31 -4.38 2.32
CA ILE A 129 -9.54 -5.14 2.57
C ILE A 129 -10.76 -4.21 2.62
N PHE A 130 -10.63 -3.04 3.25
CA PHE A 130 -11.70 -2.04 3.33
C PHE A 130 -12.10 -1.54 1.93
N ILE A 131 -11.12 -1.26 1.08
CA ILE A 131 -11.34 -0.85 -0.32
C ILE A 131 -12.10 -1.95 -1.08
N LEU A 132 -11.64 -3.20 -0.97
CA LEU A 132 -12.27 -4.34 -1.62
C LEU A 132 -13.72 -4.53 -1.15
N LYS A 133 -13.97 -4.38 0.16
CA LYS A 133 -15.33 -4.44 0.74
C LYS A 133 -16.25 -3.34 0.22
N ARG A 134 -15.73 -2.14 -0.03
CA ARG A 134 -16.50 -1.01 -0.58
C ARG A 134 -16.84 -1.19 -2.06
N LYS A 135 -16.24 -2.16 -2.77
CA LYS A 135 -16.41 -2.41 -4.21
C LYS A 135 -16.12 -1.18 -5.10
N SER A 136 -15.45 -0.16 -4.55
CA SER A 136 -15.07 1.04 -5.29
C SER A 136 -13.73 0.84 -5.96
N TRP A 137 -13.76 0.41 -7.22
CA TRP A 137 -12.57 0.28 -8.06
C TRP A 137 -11.81 1.60 -8.23
N VAL A 138 -12.53 2.71 -8.20
CA VAL A 138 -11.96 4.06 -8.27
C VAL A 138 -11.06 4.32 -7.06
N LEU A 139 -11.53 3.99 -5.85
CA LEU A 139 -10.74 4.14 -4.63
C LEU A 139 -9.52 3.20 -4.65
N ALA A 140 -9.69 1.97 -5.12
CA ALA A 140 -8.61 1.00 -5.26
C ALA A 140 -7.50 1.51 -6.18
N LEU A 141 -7.87 2.05 -7.35
CA LEU A 141 -6.93 2.64 -8.29
C LEU A 141 -6.25 3.87 -7.68
N GLY A 142 -6.99 4.75 -7.00
CA GLY A 142 -6.42 5.92 -6.33
C GLY A 142 -5.38 5.57 -5.27
N ILE A 143 -5.65 4.56 -4.44
CA ILE A 143 -4.73 4.10 -3.39
C ILE A 143 -3.55 3.34 -4.00
N SER A 144 -3.77 2.46 -4.97
CA SER A 144 -2.69 1.80 -5.72
C SER A 144 -1.77 2.82 -6.37
N ASN A 145 -2.34 3.89 -6.92
CA ASN A 145 -1.61 5.02 -7.51
C ASN A 145 -0.77 5.75 -6.45
N ALA A 146 -1.34 6.03 -5.28
CA ALA A 146 -0.59 6.62 -4.17
C ALA A 146 0.58 5.74 -3.69
N ILE A 147 0.35 4.43 -3.56
CA ILE A 147 1.37 3.45 -3.16
C ILE A 147 2.47 3.36 -4.23
N ALA A 148 2.11 3.21 -5.50
CA ALA A 148 3.07 3.17 -6.60
C ALA A 148 3.91 4.47 -6.66
N GLY A 149 3.27 5.63 -6.48
CA GLY A 149 3.97 6.92 -6.43
C GLY A 149 4.91 7.06 -5.24
N PHE A 150 4.58 6.46 -4.09
CA PHE A 150 5.45 6.38 -2.93
C PHE A 150 6.71 5.56 -3.24
N PHE A 151 6.55 4.36 -3.79
CA PHE A 151 7.67 3.46 -4.11
C PHE A 151 8.53 3.94 -5.27
N ALA A 152 7.94 4.58 -6.29
CA ALA A 152 8.68 5.10 -7.43
C ALA A 152 9.78 6.10 -7.03
N ASN A 153 9.62 6.77 -5.88
CA ASN A 153 10.56 7.75 -5.36
C ASN A 153 11.23 7.30 -4.06
N LEU A 154 11.19 6.00 -3.72
CA LEU A 154 11.63 5.51 -2.41
C LEU A 154 13.09 5.87 -2.12
N ARG A 155 14.01 5.66 -3.08
CA ARG A 155 15.44 5.99 -2.90
C ARG A 155 15.65 7.47 -2.54
N TYR A 156 15.00 8.37 -3.27
CA TYR A 156 15.08 9.81 -3.01
C TYR A 156 14.50 10.15 -1.62
N ARG A 157 13.33 9.58 -1.28
CA ARG A 157 12.67 9.82 0.02
C ARG A 157 13.51 9.33 1.18
N VAL A 158 14.14 8.16 1.07
CA VAL A 158 15.02 7.62 2.11
C VAL A 158 16.21 8.53 2.33
N VAL A 159 16.92 8.93 1.25
CA VAL A 159 18.06 9.87 1.37
C VAL A 159 17.61 11.19 1.99
N PHE A 160 16.49 11.74 1.52
CA PHE A 160 15.96 13.01 2.02
C PHE A 160 15.59 12.95 3.51
N ILE A 161 14.87 11.90 3.94
CA ILE A 161 14.49 11.68 5.34
C ILE A 161 15.73 11.50 6.21
N THR A 162 16.73 10.76 5.74
CA THR A 162 17.98 10.57 6.49
C THR A 162 18.69 11.90 6.72
N ILE A 163 18.88 12.72 5.67
CA ILE A 163 19.51 14.05 5.81
C ILE A 163 18.69 14.94 6.75
N PHE A 164 17.35 14.94 6.62
CA PHE A 164 16.45 15.67 7.50
C PHE A 164 16.62 15.24 8.97
N LEU A 165 16.61 13.94 9.26
CA LEU A 165 16.77 13.42 10.62
C LEU A 165 18.14 13.74 11.21
N PHE A 166 19.22 13.67 10.42
CA PHE A 166 20.55 14.07 10.88
C PHE A 166 20.63 15.57 11.19
N ALA A 167 20.07 16.43 10.32
CA ALA A 167 20.02 17.87 10.58
C ALA A 167 19.18 18.19 11.82
N PHE A 168 18.02 17.56 11.97
CA PHE A 168 17.15 17.75 13.12
C PHE A 168 17.79 17.25 14.43
N ALA A 169 18.45 16.09 14.40
CA ALA A 169 19.22 15.58 15.54
C ALA A 169 20.38 16.52 15.92
N ALA A 170 21.09 17.07 14.92
CA ALA A 170 22.13 18.07 15.16
C ALA A 170 21.57 19.31 15.87
N VAL A 171 20.40 19.83 15.46
CA VAL A 171 19.73 20.93 16.18
C VAL A 171 19.34 20.53 17.60
N ALA A 172 18.77 19.33 17.78
CA ALA A 172 18.27 18.88 19.08
C ALA A 172 19.39 18.71 20.10
N PHE A 173 20.53 18.10 19.71
CA PHE A 173 21.56 17.65 20.66
C PHE A 173 22.87 18.46 20.63
N SER A 174 23.09 19.34 19.66
CA SER A 174 24.32 20.14 19.59
C SER A 174 24.16 21.50 20.27
N ASP A 175 25.25 21.97 20.88
CA ASP A 175 25.46 23.35 21.34
C ASP A 175 26.53 24.08 20.52
N THR A 176 27.18 23.39 19.58
CA THR A 176 28.22 23.98 18.73
C THR A 176 27.61 24.91 17.68
N ARG A 177 28.00 26.20 17.70
CA ARG A 177 27.47 27.24 16.80
C ARG A 177 27.56 26.88 15.31
N TYR A 178 28.72 26.41 14.85
CA TYR A 178 28.90 26.05 13.43
C TYR A 178 27.97 24.91 12.99
N LEU A 179 27.77 23.91 13.85
CA LEU A 179 26.92 22.77 13.55
C LEU A 179 25.44 23.17 13.54
N LEU A 180 25.01 24.04 14.46
CA LEU A 180 23.64 24.58 14.50
C LEU A 180 23.33 25.41 13.24
N GLY A 181 24.22 26.31 12.85
CA GLY A 181 24.06 27.12 11.64
C GLY A 181 24.01 26.26 10.37
N ALA A 182 24.89 25.27 10.26
CA ALA A 182 24.89 24.32 9.13
C ALA A 182 23.60 23.48 9.10
N ALA A 183 23.14 22.96 10.24
CA ALA A 183 21.91 22.18 10.33
C ALA A 183 20.67 23.00 9.95
N ALA A 184 20.56 24.24 10.44
CA ALA A 184 19.49 25.17 10.07
C ALA A 184 19.47 25.44 8.56
N LEU A 185 20.65 25.69 7.97
CA LEU A 185 20.78 25.91 6.52
C LEU A 185 20.35 24.67 5.71
N VAL A 186 20.76 23.47 6.13
CA VAL A 186 20.35 22.21 5.49
C VAL A 186 18.83 22.04 5.56
N LEU A 187 18.19 22.30 6.71
CA LEU A 187 16.73 22.24 6.84
C LEU A 187 16.04 23.21 5.86
N VAL A 188 16.51 24.46 5.76
CA VAL A 188 15.97 25.43 4.78
C VAL A 188 16.13 24.93 3.34
N ILE A 189 17.30 24.42 2.96
CA ILE A 189 17.55 23.88 1.61
C ILE A 189 16.62 22.69 1.32
N LEU A 190 16.40 21.80 2.29
CA LEU A 190 15.49 20.66 2.14
C LEU A 190 14.04 21.10 1.91
N ILE A 191 13.56 22.10 2.66
CA ILE A 191 12.22 22.68 2.47
C ILE A 191 12.10 23.30 1.07
N LEU A 192 13.03 24.17 0.70
CA LEU A 192 13.01 24.84 -0.62
C LEU A 192 13.03 23.82 -1.77
N THR A 193 13.89 22.80 -1.67
CA THR A 193 13.95 21.71 -2.65
C THR A 193 12.62 20.96 -2.75
N THR A 194 11.96 20.73 -1.62
CA THR A 194 10.65 20.04 -1.58
C THR A 194 9.56 20.88 -2.22
N TYR A 195 9.54 22.19 -1.99
CA TYR A 195 8.60 23.11 -2.64
C TYR A 195 8.82 23.17 -4.15
N ILE A 196 10.06 23.34 -4.60
CA ILE A 196 10.40 23.35 -6.03
C ILE A 196 9.99 22.02 -6.68
N LYS A 197 10.33 20.90 -6.05
CA LYS A 197 9.94 19.57 -6.55
C LYS A 197 8.43 19.41 -6.61
N THR A 198 7.71 19.80 -5.57
CA THR A 198 6.24 19.72 -5.52
C THR A 198 5.59 20.59 -6.59
N PHE A 199 6.13 21.79 -6.83
CA PHE A 199 5.70 22.66 -7.92
C PHE A 199 5.92 22.01 -9.29
N ILE A 200 7.12 21.47 -9.53
CA ILE A 200 7.45 20.75 -10.77
C ILE A 200 6.53 19.54 -10.95
N ASP A 201 6.29 18.77 -9.89
CA ASP A 201 5.44 17.58 -9.92
C ASP A 201 3.95 17.94 -10.09
N ALA A 202 3.50 19.12 -9.64
CA ALA A 202 2.15 19.63 -9.87
C ALA A 202 1.91 20.06 -11.33
N LEU A 203 2.97 20.50 -12.03
CA LEU A 203 2.94 20.85 -13.45
C LEU A 203 3.20 19.64 -14.36
N LYS A 204 3.98 18.67 -13.88
CA LYS A 204 4.27 17.44 -14.63
C LYS A 204 3.07 16.51 -14.56
N PRO A 205 2.81 15.79 -15.66
CA PRO A 205 1.83 14.73 -15.60
C PRO A 205 2.25 13.60 -14.66
N SER A 206 1.25 12.89 -14.15
CA SER A 206 1.49 11.80 -13.19
C SER A 206 2.34 10.70 -13.81
N THR A 207 3.46 10.37 -13.17
CA THR A 207 4.39 9.32 -13.61
C THR A 207 3.76 7.94 -13.68
N ILE A 208 2.62 7.74 -13.01
CA ILE A 208 1.95 6.45 -12.90
C ILE A 208 1.29 6.05 -14.23
N PHE A 209 0.91 7.00 -15.07
CA PHE A 209 0.41 6.69 -16.42
C PHE A 209 1.46 5.96 -17.27
N ARG A 210 2.72 6.39 -17.18
CA ARG A 210 3.85 5.68 -17.82
C ARG A 210 4.11 4.31 -17.21
N MET A 211 3.78 4.13 -15.94
CA MET A 211 3.91 2.84 -15.27
C MET A 211 2.86 1.85 -15.79
N TYR A 212 1.61 2.28 -15.97
CA TYR A 212 0.57 1.45 -16.57
C TYR A 212 0.91 1.03 -18.01
N SER A 213 1.31 1.97 -18.87
CA SER A 213 1.67 1.63 -20.25
C SER A 213 2.86 0.67 -20.33
N LYS A 214 3.88 0.85 -19.47
CA LYS A 214 4.99 -0.09 -19.34
C LYS A 214 4.53 -1.46 -18.82
N PHE A 215 3.66 -1.49 -17.81
CA PHE A 215 3.15 -2.73 -17.25
C PHE A 215 2.39 -3.55 -18.31
N PHE A 216 1.45 -2.94 -19.03
CA PHE A 216 0.68 -3.64 -20.05
C PHE A 216 1.52 -4.03 -21.27
N SER A 217 2.48 -3.20 -21.69
CA SER A 217 3.39 -3.57 -22.78
C SER A 217 4.35 -4.71 -22.42
N VAL A 218 4.85 -4.76 -21.18
CA VAL A 218 5.62 -5.90 -20.66
C VAL A 218 4.74 -7.14 -20.60
N LEU A 219 3.52 -7.02 -20.07
CA LEU A 219 2.60 -8.14 -19.97
C LEU A 219 2.23 -8.71 -21.34
N HIS A 220 2.07 -7.85 -22.36
CA HIS A 220 1.85 -8.29 -23.73
C HIS A 220 3.06 -9.03 -24.31
N LYS A 221 4.28 -8.49 -24.13
CA LYS A 221 5.52 -9.13 -24.63
C LYS A 221 5.75 -10.51 -24.02
N THR A 222 5.62 -10.63 -22.69
CA THR A 222 5.74 -11.90 -21.98
C THR A 222 4.53 -12.81 -22.23
N GLY A 223 3.36 -12.20 -22.43
CA GLY A 223 2.12 -12.89 -22.73
C GLY A 223 2.21 -13.63 -24.05
N ARG A 224 2.66 -12.99 -25.14
CA ARG A 224 2.67 -13.61 -26.48
C ARG A 224 3.40 -14.95 -26.55
N THR A 225 4.52 -15.09 -25.85
CA THR A 225 5.27 -16.36 -25.78
C THR A 225 4.58 -17.41 -24.90
N THR A 226 3.77 -16.97 -23.94
CA THR A 226 3.02 -17.85 -23.03
C THR A 226 1.67 -18.25 -23.63
N PHE A 227 1.13 -17.42 -24.53
CA PHE A 227 -0.21 -17.55 -25.11
C PHE A 227 -0.23 -18.26 -26.46
N SER A 228 0.92 -18.33 -27.14
CA SER A 228 1.06 -19.07 -28.41
C SER A 228 0.89 -20.57 -28.17
N LEU A 229 0.22 -21.22 -29.11
CA LEU A 229 0.18 -22.68 -29.16
C LEU A 229 1.53 -23.18 -29.66
N ASP A 230 1.91 -24.40 -29.25
CA ASP A 230 3.03 -25.07 -29.90
C ASP A 230 2.66 -25.35 -31.35
N ASP A 231 3.65 -25.32 -32.26
CA ASP A 231 3.44 -25.56 -33.68
C ASP A 231 2.77 -26.91 -33.97
N GLU A 232 2.96 -27.89 -33.07
CA GLU A 232 2.31 -29.21 -33.12
C GLU A 232 0.80 -29.16 -32.91
N ILE A 233 0.29 -28.24 -32.08
CA ILE A 233 -1.14 -28.15 -31.73
C ILE A 233 -1.90 -27.26 -32.72
N ARG A 234 -1.22 -26.27 -33.31
CA ARG A 234 -1.83 -25.16 -34.04
C ARG A 234 -2.66 -25.58 -35.27
N ASN A 235 -2.29 -26.69 -35.91
CA ASN A 235 -2.90 -27.15 -37.17
C ASN A 235 -3.84 -28.36 -37.02
N ILE A 236 -3.98 -28.90 -35.81
CA ILE A 236 -4.78 -30.10 -35.55
C ILE A 236 -6.21 -29.67 -35.13
N PRO A 237 -7.27 -30.23 -35.73
CA PRO A 237 -8.65 -30.02 -35.27
C PRO A 237 -8.80 -30.40 -33.78
N ILE A 238 -9.62 -29.66 -33.03
CA ILE A 238 -9.76 -29.86 -31.57
C ILE A 238 -10.21 -31.30 -31.25
N GLU A 239 -10.98 -31.90 -32.14
CA GLU A 239 -11.51 -33.26 -32.03
C GLU A 239 -10.43 -34.35 -32.13
N GLU A 240 -9.29 -34.03 -32.75
CA GLU A 240 -8.16 -34.94 -32.97
C GLU A 240 -7.02 -34.72 -31.95
N LEU A 241 -7.12 -33.70 -31.10
CA LEU A 241 -6.10 -33.40 -30.10
C LEU A 241 -6.05 -34.48 -29.01
N GLU A 242 -4.84 -34.86 -28.64
CA GLU A 242 -4.65 -35.73 -27.48
C GLU A 242 -5.07 -35.03 -26.17
N PRO A 243 -5.44 -35.78 -25.12
CA PRO A 243 -5.89 -35.18 -23.85
C PRO A 243 -4.90 -34.15 -23.26
N HIS A 244 -3.60 -34.39 -23.41
CA HIS A 244 -2.56 -33.48 -22.93
C HIS A 244 -2.49 -32.18 -23.75
N GLN A 245 -2.71 -32.27 -25.07
CA GLN A 245 -2.77 -31.12 -25.97
C GLN A 245 -4.03 -30.29 -25.73
N ILE A 246 -5.17 -30.95 -25.46
CA ILE A 246 -6.43 -30.28 -25.09
C ILE A 246 -6.24 -29.45 -23.82
N GLU A 247 -5.56 -29.97 -22.80
CA GLU A 247 -5.31 -29.23 -21.55
C GLU A 247 -4.42 -28.01 -21.77
N LYS A 248 -3.35 -28.15 -22.57
CA LYS A 248 -2.49 -27.03 -22.95
C LYS A 248 -3.23 -25.99 -23.78
N TRP A 249 -3.96 -26.42 -24.81
CA TRP A 249 -4.79 -25.56 -25.65
C TRP A 249 -5.81 -24.79 -24.82
N LYS A 250 -6.52 -25.49 -23.93
CA LYS A 250 -7.49 -24.92 -23.00
C LYS A 250 -6.84 -23.86 -22.11
N THR A 251 -5.71 -24.17 -21.49
CA THR A 251 -5.01 -23.25 -20.58
C THR A 251 -4.52 -22.00 -21.31
N SER A 252 -3.91 -22.16 -22.50
CA SER A 252 -3.43 -21.03 -23.30
C SER A 252 -4.58 -20.15 -23.79
N LEU A 253 -5.68 -20.74 -24.26
CA LEU A 253 -6.88 -20.00 -24.64
C LEU A 253 -7.49 -19.27 -23.43
N GLU A 254 -7.61 -19.95 -22.30
CA GLU A 254 -8.15 -19.41 -21.05
C GLU A 254 -7.39 -18.18 -20.58
N ILE A 255 -6.04 -18.24 -20.55
CA ILE A 255 -5.20 -17.11 -20.16
C ILE A 255 -5.30 -15.98 -21.21
N SER A 256 -5.34 -16.30 -22.50
CA SER A 256 -5.48 -15.31 -23.58
C SER A 256 -6.79 -14.53 -23.47
N VAL A 257 -7.90 -15.25 -23.29
CA VAL A 257 -9.24 -14.66 -23.11
C VAL A 257 -9.28 -13.86 -21.81
N LEU A 258 -8.71 -14.38 -20.72
CA LEU A 258 -8.63 -13.67 -19.44
C LEU A 258 -7.87 -12.35 -19.58
N PHE A 259 -6.72 -12.36 -20.28
CA PHE A 259 -5.93 -11.17 -20.51
C PHE A 259 -6.68 -10.14 -21.37
N ASN A 260 -7.32 -10.55 -22.46
CA ASN A 260 -8.19 -9.66 -23.26
C ASN A 260 -9.25 -8.98 -22.37
N ARG A 261 -10.01 -9.76 -21.59
CA ARG A 261 -11.06 -9.24 -20.72
C ARG A 261 -10.51 -8.36 -19.60
N PHE A 262 -9.34 -8.70 -19.06
CA PHE A 262 -8.66 -7.88 -18.06
C PHE A 262 -8.24 -6.52 -18.61
N CYS A 263 -7.68 -6.45 -19.83
CA CYS A 263 -7.33 -5.19 -20.48
C CYS A 263 -8.55 -4.29 -20.68
N LEU A 264 -9.62 -4.81 -21.28
CA LEU A 264 -10.85 -4.04 -21.52
C LEU A 264 -11.51 -3.59 -20.19
N PHE A 265 -11.50 -4.46 -19.18
CA PHE A 265 -11.96 -4.13 -17.83
C PHE A 265 -11.12 -3.01 -17.21
N ALA A 266 -9.79 -3.11 -17.27
CA ALA A 266 -8.87 -2.13 -16.74
C ALA A 266 -9.06 -0.77 -17.45
N ALA A 267 -9.15 -0.75 -18.78
CA ALA A 267 -9.45 0.44 -19.56
C ALA A 267 -10.77 1.10 -19.12
N LYS A 268 -11.84 0.32 -18.96
CA LYS A 268 -13.14 0.80 -18.44
C LYS A 268 -13.00 1.40 -17.04
N LYS A 269 -12.30 0.73 -16.11
CA LYS A 269 -12.12 1.22 -14.73
C LYS A 269 -11.18 2.42 -14.64
N LEU A 270 -10.15 2.50 -15.47
CA LEU A 270 -9.30 3.69 -15.62
C LEU A 270 -10.11 4.88 -16.15
N ARG A 271 -11.00 4.66 -17.12
CA ARG A 271 -11.94 5.69 -17.62
C ARG A 271 -12.93 6.15 -16.53
N SER A 272 -13.40 5.24 -15.67
CA SER A 272 -14.20 5.61 -14.50
C SER A 272 -13.40 6.41 -13.47
N TYR A 273 -12.14 6.03 -13.22
CA TYR A 273 -11.25 6.76 -12.31
C TYR A 273 -10.93 8.17 -12.81
N GLN A 274 -10.67 8.32 -14.11
CA GLN A 274 -10.44 9.61 -14.78
C GLN A 274 -11.59 10.59 -14.57
N LYS A 275 -12.84 10.11 -14.65
CA LYS A 275 -14.05 10.92 -14.47
C LYS A 275 -14.35 11.24 -13.00
N SER A 276 -13.63 10.64 -12.06
CA SER A 276 -13.92 10.77 -10.64
C SER A 276 -13.00 11.80 -9.96
N GLU A 277 -13.56 12.51 -8.97
CA GLU A 277 -12.84 13.48 -8.14
C GLU A 277 -11.76 12.84 -7.25
N TRP A 278 -11.79 11.51 -7.04
CA TRP A 278 -10.83 10.77 -6.22
C TRP A 278 -9.37 10.89 -6.71
N ARG A 279 -9.16 11.31 -7.97
CA ARG A 279 -7.83 11.63 -8.51
C ARG A 279 -7.14 12.78 -7.75
N MET A 280 -7.89 13.63 -7.06
CA MET A 280 -7.35 14.76 -6.30
C MET A 280 -6.65 14.33 -5.00
N ILE A 281 -7.05 13.18 -4.44
CA ILE A 281 -6.68 12.77 -3.08
C ILE A 281 -5.16 12.66 -2.84
N PRO A 282 -4.38 11.96 -3.68
CA PRO A 282 -2.94 11.81 -3.44
C PRO A 282 -2.22 13.16 -3.34
N SER A 283 -2.66 14.14 -4.12
CA SER A 283 -2.08 15.48 -4.12
C SER A 283 -2.51 16.31 -2.92
N VAL A 284 -3.76 16.20 -2.46
CA VAL A 284 -4.21 16.83 -1.20
C VAL A 284 -3.39 16.31 -0.03
N PHE A 285 -3.17 14.98 0.05
CA PHE A 285 -2.29 14.40 1.05
C PHE A 285 -0.84 14.88 0.91
N GLY A 286 -0.34 15.03 -0.33
CA GLY A 286 0.98 15.59 -0.60
C GLY A 286 1.13 17.03 -0.10
N LEU A 287 0.14 17.90 -0.35
CA LEU A 287 0.13 19.28 0.15
C LEU A 287 0.05 19.33 1.67
N PHE A 288 -0.80 18.50 2.28
CA PHE A 288 -0.88 18.40 3.75
C PHE A 288 0.45 17.94 4.36
N ALA A 289 1.11 16.95 3.76
CA ALA A 289 2.44 16.53 4.19
C ALA A 289 3.48 17.66 4.05
N LEU A 290 3.38 18.49 3.01
CA LEU A 290 4.24 19.65 2.83
C LEU A 290 4.02 20.72 3.91
N VAL A 291 2.77 20.94 4.35
CA VAL A 291 2.46 21.82 5.50
C VAL A 291 3.17 21.32 6.76
N ILE A 292 2.95 20.05 7.12
CA ILE A 292 3.56 19.44 8.32
C ILE A 292 5.08 19.53 8.22
N PHE A 293 5.65 19.16 7.08
CA PHE A 293 7.09 19.20 6.87
C PHE A 293 7.66 20.61 7.02
N THR A 294 6.97 21.63 6.51
CA THR A 294 7.38 23.03 6.61
C THR A 294 7.35 23.50 8.06
N VAL A 295 6.24 23.25 8.76
CA VAL A 295 6.07 23.66 10.17
C VAL A 295 7.13 23.01 11.06
N VAL A 296 7.34 21.70 10.95
CA VAL A 296 8.34 20.96 11.74
C VAL A 296 9.76 21.40 11.40
N SER A 297 10.07 21.60 10.11
CA SER A 297 11.43 22.00 9.71
C SER A 297 11.76 23.42 10.16
N PHE A 298 10.83 24.38 10.02
CA PHE A 298 11.05 25.74 10.53
C PHE A 298 11.06 25.81 12.06
N SER A 299 10.32 24.95 12.76
CA SER A 299 10.48 24.78 14.21
C SER A 299 11.93 24.43 14.57
N GLY A 300 12.52 23.46 13.86
CA GLY A 300 13.95 23.13 14.01
C GLY A 300 14.87 24.31 13.66
N VAL A 301 14.59 25.07 12.60
CA VAL A 301 15.36 26.27 12.24
C VAL A 301 15.31 27.31 13.37
N TYR A 302 14.13 27.59 13.94
CA TYR A 302 14.01 28.56 15.03
C TYR A 302 14.71 28.10 16.31
N VAL A 303 14.61 26.81 16.67
CA VAL A 303 15.37 26.24 17.79
C VAL A 303 16.88 26.41 17.56
N ALA A 304 17.36 26.16 16.35
CA ALA A 304 18.77 26.34 16.01
C ALA A 304 19.22 27.80 16.14
N LEU A 305 18.41 28.75 15.66
CA LEU A 305 18.67 30.18 15.79
C LEU A 305 18.65 30.63 17.26
N PHE A 306 17.71 30.13 18.06
CA PHE A 306 17.64 30.42 19.49
C PHE A 306 18.86 29.89 20.26
N LYS A 307 19.31 28.67 19.96
CA LYS A 307 20.53 28.09 20.54
C LYS A 307 21.81 28.82 20.10
N LEU A 308 21.82 29.42 18.90
CA LEU A 308 22.95 30.22 18.42
C LEU A 308 23.11 31.50 19.24
N ASP A 309 22.01 32.21 19.46
CA ASP A 309 21.92 33.40 20.31
C ASP A 309 20.46 33.59 20.76
N SER A 310 20.22 33.46 22.06
CA SER A 310 18.88 33.63 22.65
C SER A 310 18.33 35.05 22.43
N GLY A 311 19.20 36.05 22.22
CA GLY A 311 18.82 37.43 21.91
C GLY A 311 18.20 37.60 20.52
N MET A 312 18.21 36.56 19.67
CA MET A 312 17.52 36.60 18.37
C MET A 312 15.99 36.61 18.49
N PHE A 313 15.44 36.26 19.66
CA PHE A 313 14.01 36.22 19.94
C PHE A 313 13.66 36.99 21.21
N ARG A 314 12.49 37.62 21.22
CA ARG A 314 11.84 38.13 22.43
C ARG A 314 10.84 37.09 22.89
N TYR A 315 10.89 36.74 24.17
CA TYR A 315 10.00 35.75 24.78
C TYR A 315 9.61 36.19 26.19
N THR A 316 8.43 35.76 26.63
CA THR A 316 7.91 36.02 28.00
C THR A 316 8.36 34.97 28.99
N GLU A 317 8.48 33.71 28.55
CA GLU A 317 8.90 32.55 29.34
C GLU A 317 9.94 31.74 28.55
N ASP A 318 10.77 30.95 29.25
CA ASP A 318 11.80 30.13 28.60
C ASP A 318 11.17 29.18 27.57
N PRO A 319 11.49 29.34 26.27
CA PRO A 319 10.74 28.65 25.23
C PRO A 319 11.10 27.17 25.17
N SER A 320 10.08 26.33 25.26
CA SER A 320 10.21 24.89 25.03
C SER A 320 10.28 24.58 23.53
N TRP A 321 10.69 23.35 23.16
CA TRP A 321 10.61 22.90 21.76
C TRP A 321 9.19 23.06 21.17
N PHE A 322 8.16 22.80 21.98
CA PHE A 322 6.77 22.93 21.55
C PHE A 322 6.39 24.40 21.28
N THR A 323 6.94 25.35 22.05
CA THR A 323 6.77 26.79 21.81
C THR A 323 7.24 27.17 20.40
N PHE A 324 8.38 26.62 19.95
CA PHE A 324 8.86 26.84 18.57
C PHE A 324 8.00 26.15 17.51
N LEU A 325 7.45 24.97 17.80
CA LEU A 325 6.51 24.30 16.89
C LEU A 325 5.21 25.09 16.75
N TYR A 326 4.64 25.56 17.86
CA TYR A 326 3.47 26.40 17.90
C TYR A 326 3.70 27.74 17.20
N PHE A 327 4.84 28.40 17.46
CA PHE A 327 5.25 29.62 16.76
C PHE A 327 5.36 29.41 15.25
N SER A 328 6.03 28.33 14.82
CA SER A 328 6.15 27.96 13.41
C SER A 328 4.78 27.71 12.78
N PHE A 329 3.89 26.99 13.46
CA PHE A 329 2.53 26.76 12.96
C PHE A 329 1.74 28.06 12.81
N ASN A 330 1.77 28.95 13.81
CA ASN A 330 1.09 30.24 13.74
C ASN A 330 1.64 31.12 12.61
N ASN A 331 2.96 31.25 12.49
CA ASN A 331 3.57 31.98 11.38
C ASN A 331 3.18 31.38 10.02
N PHE A 332 3.13 30.05 9.91
CA PHE A 332 2.67 29.40 8.69
C PHE A 332 1.21 29.76 8.35
N VAL A 333 0.32 29.85 9.33
CA VAL A 333 -1.08 30.28 9.14
C VAL A 333 -1.20 31.82 9.08
N LEU A 334 -0.08 32.55 9.06
CA LEU A 334 -0.01 34.01 9.07
C LEU A 334 -0.66 34.65 10.31
N ASN A 335 -0.65 33.92 11.43
CA ASN A 335 -1.08 34.39 12.74
C ASN A 335 0.15 34.79 13.59
N THR A 336 0.03 35.87 14.35
CA THR A 336 1.09 36.37 15.24
C THR A 336 0.83 35.95 16.68
N THR A 337 1.88 35.55 17.40
CA THR A 337 1.81 35.18 18.81
C THR A 337 2.71 36.10 19.63
N GLU A 338 2.25 36.56 20.79
CA GLU A 338 3.04 37.44 21.67
C GLU A 338 4.11 36.69 22.48
N GLU A 339 3.95 35.37 22.67
CA GLU A 339 4.86 34.53 23.45
C GLU A 339 6.28 34.47 22.90
N LEU A 340 6.43 34.54 21.57
CA LEU A 340 7.71 34.46 20.89
C LEU A 340 7.70 35.35 19.65
N ALA A 341 8.65 36.28 19.55
CA ALA A 341 8.77 37.20 18.43
C ALA A 341 10.23 37.35 17.95
N PRO A 342 10.50 37.39 16.63
CA PRO A 342 11.85 37.53 16.11
C PRO A 342 12.39 38.96 16.31
N ALA A 343 13.55 39.10 16.96
CA ALA A 343 14.14 40.38 17.34
C ALA A 343 15.22 40.90 16.37
N VAL A 344 15.97 39.97 15.78
CA VAL A 344 17.17 40.25 14.97
C VAL A 344 16.89 39.95 13.48
N PRO A 345 17.52 40.67 12.51
CA PRO A 345 17.24 40.49 11.09
C PRO A 345 17.34 39.05 10.57
N LEU A 346 18.23 38.23 11.12
CA LEU A 346 18.36 36.83 10.71
C LEU A 346 17.10 35.99 11.06
N ALA A 347 16.60 36.13 12.29
CA ALA A 347 15.37 35.47 12.72
C ALA A 347 14.14 36.03 11.99
N GLN A 348 14.10 37.34 11.75
CA GLN A 348 13.08 37.97 10.92
C GLN A 348 13.11 37.46 9.48
N GLY A 349 14.29 37.23 8.91
CA GLY A 349 14.45 36.63 7.59
C GLY A 349 13.89 35.22 7.51
N ALA A 350 14.16 34.37 8.51
CA ALA A 350 13.57 33.03 8.60
C ALA A 350 12.03 33.09 8.72
N TYR A 351 11.52 34.01 9.54
CA TYR A 351 10.08 34.28 9.69
C TYR A 351 9.43 34.68 8.37
N MET A 352 10.00 35.67 7.67
CA MET A 352 9.51 36.15 6.37
C MET A 352 9.59 35.07 5.29
N LEU A 353 10.64 34.24 5.30
CA LEU A 353 10.79 33.13 4.36
C LEU A 353 9.68 32.09 4.57
N GLN A 354 9.39 31.71 5.81
CA GLN A 354 8.30 30.77 6.10
C GLN A 354 6.94 31.35 5.69
N ALA A 355 6.66 32.61 6.00
CA ALA A 355 5.43 33.28 5.59
C ALA A 355 5.29 33.31 4.05
N SER A 356 6.39 33.57 3.33
CA SER A 356 6.44 33.52 1.87
C SER A 356 6.15 32.12 1.32
N LEU A 357 6.66 31.07 1.98
CA LEU A 357 6.39 29.68 1.61
C LEU A 357 4.94 29.26 1.89
N SER A 358 4.31 29.82 2.92
CA SER A 358 2.86 29.65 3.15
C SER A 358 2.04 30.27 2.01
N PHE A 359 2.36 31.50 1.61
CA PHE A 359 1.73 32.13 0.45
C PHE A 359 1.93 31.32 -0.82
N PHE A 360 3.16 30.84 -1.06
CA PHE A 360 3.47 30.00 -2.21
C PHE A 360 2.72 28.65 -2.16
N LEU A 361 2.44 28.09 -0.99
CA LEU A 361 1.57 26.92 -0.86
C LEU A 361 0.13 27.25 -1.29
N GLY A 362 -0.39 28.44 -0.97
CA GLY A 362 -1.67 28.91 -1.48
C GLY A 362 -1.72 28.93 -3.01
N VAL A 363 -0.66 29.44 -3.65
CA VAL A 363 -0.51 29.44 -5.12
C VAL A 363 -0.45 28.00 -5.66
N LEU A 364 0.27 27.10 -4.99
CA LEU A 364 0.33 25.68 -5.33
C LEU A 364 -1.06 25.03 -5.27
N LEU A 365 -1.84 25.32 -4.23
CA LEU A 365 -3.19 24.78 -4.08
C LEU A 365 -4.11 25.25 -5.21
N VAL A 366 -4.08 26.55 -5.54
CA VAL A 366 -4.87 27.09 -6.66
C VAL A 366 -4.42 26.50 -7.99
N THR A 367 -3.11 26.44 -8.25
CA THR A 367 -2.55 25.85 -9.46
C THR A 367 -2.91 24.37 -9.57
N PHE A 368 -2.86 23.64 -8.46
CA PHE A 368 -3.25 22.24 -8.41
C PHE A 368 -4.75 22.06 -8.69
N TYR A 369 -5.61 22.90 -8.11
CA TYR A 369 -7.05 22.89 -8.38
C TYR A 369 -7.36 23.19 -9.85
N ILE A 370 -6.73 24.22 -10.44
CA ILE A 370 -6.88 24.55 -11.86
C ILE A 370 -6.33 23.42 -12.74
N SER A 371 -5.15 22.88 -12.44
CA SER A 371 -4.54 21.77 -13.18
C SER A 371 -5.43 20.54 -13.16
N HIS A 372 -6.06 20.24 -12.02
CA HIS A 372 -7.01 19.14 -11.90
C HIS A 372 -8.27 19.37 -12.76
N ARG A 373 -8.77 20.60 -12.81
CA ARG A 373 -9.94 20.97 -13.62
C ARG A 373 -9.63 21.03 -15.12
N THR A 374 -8.39 21.37 -15.47
CA THR A 374 -7.96 21.53 -16.86
C THR A 374 -7.70 20.16 -17.49
N GLN A 375 -8.25 19.94 -18.69
CA GLN A 375 -8.27 18.64 -19.39
C GLN A 375 -6.88 18.05 -19.74
N LYS A 376 -5.76 18.75 -19.46
CA LYS A 376 -4.42 18.25 -19.80
C LYS A 376 -4.08 16.91 -19.15
N SER A 377 -4.52 16.66 -17.91
CA SER A 377 -4.36 15.34 -17.29
C SER A 377 -5.34 14.30 -17.87
N SER A 378 -6.40 14.71 -18.56
CA SER A 378 -7.33 13.80 -19.24
C SER A 378 -6.66 13.18 -20.45
N SER A 379 -6.02 13.97 -21.31
CA SER A 379 -5.49 13.49 -22.59
C SER A 379 -4.44 12.39 -22.44
N GLU A 380 -3.56 12.48 -21.44
CA GLU A 380 -2.56 11.42 -21.21
C GLU A 380 -3.17 10.14 -20.64
N LEU A 381 -4.19 10.28 -19.80
CA LEU A 381 -4.92 9.12 -19.30
C LEU A 381 -5.76 8.50 -20.41
N ASP A 382 -6.31 9.31 -21.32
CA ASP A 382 -6.99 8.84 -22.53
C ASP A 382 -6.03 8.06 -23.44
N GLU A 383 -4.77 8.51 -23.58
CA GLU A 383 -3.74 7.78 -24.32
C GLU A 383 -3.44 6.41 -23.68
N VAL A 384 -3.27 6.36 -22.36
CA VAL A 384 -3.05 5.09 -21.64
C VAL A 384 -4.27 4.19 -21.73
N ILE A 385 -5.48 4.72 -21.54
CA ILE A 385 -6.73 3.95 -21.67
C ILE A 385 -6.83 3.36 -23.08
N SER A 386 -6.59 4.17 -24.11
CA SER A 386 -6.63 3.76 -25.50
C SER A 386 -5.56 2.71 -25.81
N ALA A 387 -4.35 2.85 -25.24
CA ALA A 387 -3.30 1.86 -25.38
C ALA A 387 -3.70 0.51 -24.75
N VAL A 388 -4.26 0.52 -23.54
CA VAL A 388 -4.74 -0.71 -22.86
C VAL A 388 -5.92 -1.34 -23.61
N GLU A 389 -6.85 -0.54 -24.11
CA GLU A 389 -7.99 -0.99 -24.92
C GLU A 389 -7.51 -1.62 -26.24
N MET A 390 -6.55 -0.99 -26.91
CA MET A 390 -5.90 -1.50 -28.12
C MET A 390 -5.16 -2.82 -27.86
N GLU A 391 -4.45 -2.96 -26.73
CA GLU A 391 -3.83 -4.25 -26.36
C GLU A 391 -4.88 -5.35 -26.13
N GLY A 392 -6.05 -5.00 -25.60
CA GLY A 392 -7.21 -5.89 -25.55
C GLY A 392 -7.63 -6.35 -26.95
N HIS A 393 -7.85 -5.41 -27.88
CA HIS A 393 -8.26 -5.74 -29.25
C HIS A 393 -7.21 -6.53 -30.03
N LYS A 394 -5.92 -6.23 -29.86
CA LYS A 394 -4.83 -7.04 -30.43
C LYS A 394 -4.86 -8.47 -29.93
N MET A 395 -5.17 -8.68 -28.64
CA MET A 395 -5.33 -10.02 -28.09
C MET A 395 -6.55 -10.75 -28.68
N GLU A 396 -7.63 -10.03 -28.99
CA GLU A 396 -8.78 -10.63 -29.68
C GLU A 396 -8.42 -11.09 -31.10
N ALA A 397 -7.70 -10.25 -31.87
CA ALA A 397 -7.16 -10.63 -33.17
C ALA A 397 -6.18 -11.81 -33.07
N PHE A 398 -5.31 -11.81 -32.06
CA PHE A 398 -4.42 -12.94 -31.79
C PHE A 398 -5.20 -14.23 -31.52
N ILE A 399 -6.24 -14.19 -30.69
CA ILE A 399 -7.07 -15.38 -30.41
C ILE A 399 -7.75 -15.87 -31.69
N HIS A 400 -8.25 -14.96 -32.53
CA HIS A 400 -8.83 -15.29 -33.81
C HIS A 400 -7.84 -16.02 -34.73
N ASP A 401 -6.65 -15.47 -34.88
CA ASP A 401 -5.65 -15.98 -35.82
C ASP A 401 -4.99 -17.27 -35.33
N GLU A 402 -4.71 -17.35 -34.03
CA GLU A 402 -4.00 -18.46 -33.40
C GLU A 402 -4.90 -19.67 -33.15
N TYR A 403 -6.13 -19.46 -32.67
CA TYR A 403 -7.05 -20.53 -32.28
C TYR A 403 -8.14 -20.81 -33.32
N LYS A 404 -8.18 -20.03 -34.41
CA LYS A 404 -9.22 -20.11 -35.47
C LYS A 404 -10.64 -19.93 -34.93
N ILE A 405 -10.80 -19.10 -33.90
CA ILE A 405 -12.09 -18.82 -33.27
C ILE A 405 -12.61 -17.46 -33.76
N PRO A 406 -13.81 -17.38 -34.36
CA PRO A 406 -14.27 -16.15 -35.04
C PRO A 406 -14.51 -14.97 -34.09
N SER A 407 -14.78 -15.22 -32.80
CA SER A 407 -14.97 -14.16 -31.82
C SER A 407 -14.65 -14.59 -30.40
N ILE A 408 -14.39 -13.60 -29.53
CA ILE A 408 -14.16 -13.82 -28.11
C ILE A 408 -15.35 -14.48 -27.38
N HIS A 409 -16.58 -14.30 -27.89
CA HIS A 409 -17.78 -14.91 -27.31
C HIS A 409 -17.79 -16.42 -27.54
N VAL A 410 -17.47 -16.85 -28.76
CA VAL A 410 -17.34 -18.27 -29.09
C VAL A 410 -16.18 -18.90 -28.31
N ALA A 411 -15.08 -18.17 -28.11
CA ALA A 411 -13.98 -18.66 -27.26
C ALA A 411 -14.43 -18.92 -25.81
N MET A 412 -15.25 -18.02 -25.26
CA MET A 412 -15.81 -18.19 -23.92
C MET A 412 -16.80 -19.36 -23.83
N GLU A 413 -17.61 -19.58 -24.87
CA GLU A 413 -18.52 -20.74 -24.94
C GLU A 413 -17.75 -22.06 -25.00
N ARG A 414 -16.72 -22.14 -25.85
CA ARG A 414 -15.83 -23.30 -25.90
C ARG A 414 -15.18 -23.57 -24.54
N LEU A 415 -14.60 -22.54 -23.90
CA LEU A 415 -14.00 -22.69 -22.55
C LEU A 415 -15.01 -23.20 -21.51
N LYS A 416 -16.29 -22.80 -21.63
CA LYS A 416 -17.37 -23.29 -20.77
C LYS A 416 -17.67 -24.77 -21.02
N GLU A 417 -17.69 -25.20 -22.27
CA GLU A 417 -17.88 -26.61 -22.65
C GLU A 417 -16.76 -27.50 -22.09
N VAL A 418 -15.50 -27.04 -22.16
CA VAL A 418 -14.34 -27.76 -21.60
C VAL A 418 -14.22 -27.65 -20.07
N LYS A 419 -15.23 -27.06 -19.39
CA LYS A 419 -15.27 -26.85 -17.93
C LYS A 419 -13.98 -26.20 -17.40
N SER A 420 -13.58 -25.09 -18.01
CA SER A 420 -12.44 -24.29 -17.55
C SER A 420 -12.70 -23.64 -16.19
N GLY A 421 -11.67 -23.62 -15.33
CA GLY A 421 -11.77 -23.15 -13.95
C GLY A 421 -11.95 -21.64 -13.83
N LEU A 422 -11.36 -20.85 -14.73
CA LEU A 422 -11.40 -19.39 -14.69
C LEU A 422 -12.57 -18.80 -15.49
N VAL A 423 -13.43 -19.61 -16.13
CA VAL A 423 -14.61 -19.13 -16.89
C VAL A 423 -15.48 -18.18 -16.06
N GLN A 424 -15.70 -18.47 -14.77
CA GLN A 424 -16.47 -17.59 -13.90
C GLN A 424 -15.83 -16.21 -13.73
N ILE A 425 -14.50 -16.16 -13.62
CA ILE A 425 -13.74 -14.90 -13.51
C ILE A 425 -13.82 -14.13 -14.83
N ILE A 426 -13.67 -14.81 -15.97
CA ILE A 426 -13.78 -14.22 -17.32
C ILE A 426 -15.18 -13.60 -17.53
N TYR A 427 -16.25 -14.30 -17.13
CA TYR A 427 -17.61 -13.76 -17.19
C TYR A 427 -17.80 -12.57 -16.25
N TRP A 428 -17.23 -12.63 -15.04
CA TRP A 428 -17.31 -11.53 -14.09
C TRP A 428 -16.59 -10.27 -14.61
N LEU A 429 -15.40 -10.41 -15.21
CA LEU A 429 -14.68 -9.32 -15.87
C LEU A 429 -15.47 -8.74 -17.04
N SER A 430 -16.08 -9.62 -17.86
CA SER A 430 -16.87 -9.22 -19.04
C SER A 430 -18.13 -8.43 -18.68
N LYS A 431 -18.86 -8.85 -17.63
CA LYS A 431 -20.08 -8.13 -17.20
C LYS A 431 -19.75 -6.74 -16.66
N GLY A 432 -18.62 -6.61 -15.95
CA GLY A 432 -18.22 -5.38 -15.27
C GLY A 432 -19.16 -5.08 -14.09
N PRO A 433 -18.69 -5.11 -12.83
CA PRO A 433 -19.48 -4.75 -11.67
C PRO A 433 -19.72 -3.24 -11.60
#